data_AF-A0A9D2SZP8-F1
#
_entry.id   AF-A0A9D2SZP8-F1
#
_cell.length_a   1.000
_cell.length_b   1.000
_cell.length_c   1.000
_cell.angle_alpha   90.00
_cell.angle_beta   90.00
_cell.angle_gamma   90.00
#
_symmetry.space_group_name_H-M   'P 1'
#
loop_
_entity.id
_entity.type
_entity.pdbx_description
1 polymer ?
#
loop_
_entity_poly.entity_id
_entity_poly.type
_entity_poly.pdbx_seq_one_letter_code
_entity_poly.pdbx_strand_id
1 'polypeptide(L)'
;MYLEAEVYGLVFWAFLAVEGVTVLILLGLFLRSRNRALLWFGGQALWLGAAFFFFFRCLNQRPVPGFSMYTEEQSLLLALAGVCWALSMVCMLLGVYRLLRKGAVLYQF
;
A
#
# COMPACT_ATOMS: atom_id res chain seq x y z
N MET A 1 2.97 -2.17 -20.07
CA MET A 1 2.34 -3.51 -20.03
C MET A 1 0.86 -3.30 -20.27
N TYR A 2 0.25 -4.01 -21.22
CA TYR A 2 -1.17 -3.82 -21.54
C TYR A 2 -1.98 -4.94 -20.90
N LEU A 3 -3.05 -4.56 -20.21
CA LEU A 3 -4.05 -5.48 -19.72
C LEU A 3 -5.31 -5.32 -20.58
N GLU A 4 -6.14 -6.35 -20.58
CA GLU A 4 -7.48 -6.23 -21.18
C GLU A 4 -8.28 -5.15 -20.45
N ALA A 5 -9.15 -4.44 -21.17
CA ALA A 5 -9.89 -3.28 -20.65
C ALA A 5 -10.66 -3.61 -19.34
N GLU A 6 -11.17 -4.83 -19.24
CA GLU A 6 -11.92 -5.33 -18.08
C GLU A 6 -11.03 -5.57 -16.86
N VAL A 7 -9.77 -5.92 -17.08
CA VAL A 7 -8.82 -6.28 -16.01
C VAL A 7 -8.41 -5.05 -15.20
N TYR A 8 -8.35 -3.87 -15.82
CA TYR A 8 -8.07 -2.62 -15.10
C TYR A 8 -9.12 -2.33 -14.02
N GLY A 9 -10.40 -2.48 -14.36
CA GLY A 9 -11.49 -2.32 -13.40
C GLY A 9 -11.39 -3.34 -12.27
N LEU A 10 -11.13 -4.61 -12.61
CA LEU A 10 -11.01 -5.68 -11.64
C LEU A 10 -9.86 -5.45 -10.65
N VAL A 11 -8.67 -5.06 -11.13
CA VAL A 11 -7.50 -4.74 -10.30
C VAL A 11 -7.80 -3.58 -9.35
N PHE A 12 -8.45 -2.53 -9.86
CA PHE A 12 -8.83 -1.37 -9.05
C PHE A 12 -9.81 -1.72 -7.93
N TRP A 13 -10.91 -2.39 -8.27
CA TRP A 13 -11.94 -2.76 -7.30
C TRP A 13 -11.45 -3.80 -6.30
N ALA A 14 -10.66 -4.79 -6.74
CA ALA A 14 -10.07 -5.78 -5.85
C ALA A 14 -9.14 -5.12 -4.82
N PHE A 15 -8.27 -4.19 -5.27
CA PHE A 15 -7.41 -3.46 -4.34
C PHE A 15 -8.21 -2.62 -3.36
N LEU A 16 -9.20 -1.84 -3.83
CA LEU A 16 -10.05 -1.03 -2.95
C LEU A 16 -10.82 -1.88 -1.92
N ALA A 17 -11.31 -3.05 -2.31
CA ALA A 17 -12.01 -3.94 -1.40
C ALA A 17 -11.07 -4.45 -0.29
N VAL A 18 -9.89 -4.94 -0.65
CA VAL A 18 -8.91 -5.46 0.31
C VAL A 18 -8.38 -4.36 1.23
N GLU A 19 -7.98 -3.23 0.65
CA GLU A 19 -7.48 -2.08 1.40
C GLU A 19 -8.56 -1.50 2.33
N GLY A 20 -9.79 -1.38 1.83
CA GLY A 20 -10.94 -0.92 2.60
C GLY A 20 -11.24 -1.83 3.81
N VAL A 21 -11.30 -3.14 3.59
CA VAL A 21 -11.49 -4.12 4.68
C VAL A 21 -10.34 -4.04 5.70
N THR A 22 -9.10 -3.90 5.23
CA THR A 22 -7.92 -3.75 6.09
C THR A 22 -8.05 -2.51 6.98
N VAL A 23 -8.39 -1.36 6.40
CA VAL A 23 -8.59 -0.11 7.16
C VAL A 23 -9.73 -0.25 8.16
N LEU A 24 -10.87 -0.86 7.79
CA LEU A 24 -11.99 -1.09 8.69
C LEU A 24 -11.61 -1.95 9.90
N ILE A 25 -10.86 -3.03 9.68
CA ILE A 25 -10.35 -3.89 10.76
C ILE A 25 -9.40 -3.11 11.67
N LEU A 26 -8.45 -2.36 11.09
CA LEU A 26 -7.50 -1.55 11.84
C LEU A 26 -8.21 -0.49 12.69
N LEU A 27 -9.25 0.17 12.15
CA LEU A 27 -10.07 1.12 12.89
C LEU A 27 -10.82 0.44 14.04
N GLY A 28 -11.45 -0.71 13.78
CA GLY A 28 -12.14 -1.48 14.82
C GLY A 28 -11.21 -1.90 15.97
N LEU A 29 -10.01 -2.40 15.63
CA LEU A 29 -8.97 -2.75 16.60
C LEU A 29 -8.42 -1.53 17.34
N PHE A 30 -8.28 -0.39 16.66
CA PHE A 30 -7.77 0.84 17.26
C PHE A 30 -8.78 1.43 18.25
N LEU A 31 -10.07 1.45 17.91
CA LEU A 31 -11.13 1.91 18.81
C LEU A 31 -11.22 1.04 20.06
N ARG A 32 -11.05 -0.28 19.93
CA ARG A 32 -11.10 -1.23 21.05
C ARG A 32 -9.86 -1.19 21.94
N SER A 33 -8.66 -1.21 21.37
CA SER A 33 -7.41 -1.37 22.13
C SER A 33 -6.72 -0.04 22.48
N ARG A 34 -7.04 1.05 21.76
CA ARG A 34 -6.32 2.33 21.75
C ARG A 34 -4.80 2.17 21.63
N ASN A 35 -4.33 1.07 21.04
CA ASN A 35 -2.90 0.81 20.94
C ASN A 35 -2.30 1.66 19.82
N ARG A 36 -1.46 2.64 20.20
CA ARG A 36 -0.72 3.50 19.25
C ARG A 36 0.15 2.74 18.25
N ALA A 37 0.47 1.46 18.49
CA ALA A 37 1.14 0.62 17.51
C ALA A 37 0.31 0.43 16.22
N LEU A 38 -1.02 0.42 16.33
CA LEU A 38 -1.94 0.27 15.19
C LEU A 38 -1.88 1.46 14.21
N LEU A 39 -1.46 2.65 14.68
CA LEU A 39 -1.26 3.81 13.80
C LEU A 39 -0.18 3.57 12.74
N TRP A 40 0.82 2.72 13.03
CA TRP A 40 1.86 2.37 12.06
C TRP A 40 1.32 1.52 10.92
N PHE A 41 0.32 0.68 11.19
CA PHE A 41 -0.40 -0.07 10.15
C PHE A 41 -1.32 0.85 9.32
N GLY A 42 -1.88 1.90 9.93
CA GLY A 42 -2.56 2.97 9.19
C GLY A 42 -1.59 3.71 8.25
N GLY A 43 -0.38 4.01 8.72
CA GLY A 43 0.68 4.58 7.87
C GLY A 43 1.09 3.65 6.73
N GLN A 44 1.23 2.34 7.01
CA GLN A 44 1.48 1.32 6.00
C GLN A 44 0.39 1.33 4.92
N ALA A 45 -0.89 1.30 5.31
CA ALA A 45 -2.04 1.32 4.41
C ALA A 45 -2.02 2.55 3.48
N LEU A 46 -1.76 3.74 4.03
CA LEU A 46 -1.64 4.97 3.24
C LEU A 46 -0.53 4.89 2.18
N TRP A 47 0.67 4.44 2.56
CA TRP A 47 1.78 4.28 1.62
C TRP A 47 1.54 3.17 0.60
N LEU A 48 0.83 2.10 0.99
CA LEU A 48 0.44 1.02 0.09
C LEU A 48 -0.57 1.51 -0.96
N GLY A 49 -1.55 2.32 -0.55
CA GLY A 49 -2.49 2.98 -1.45
C GLY A 49 -1.78 3.94 -2.43
N ALA A 50 -0.78 4.69 -1.96
CA ALA A 50 0.04 5.54 -2.83
C ALA A 50 0.86 4.71 -3.84
N ALA A 51 1.46 3.60 -3.39
CA ALA A 51 2.18 2.68 -4.27
C ALA A 51 1.24 2.11 -5.35
N PHE A 52 0.04 1.69 -4.95
CA PHE A 52 -0.98 1.22 -5.87
C PHE A 52 -1.41 2.30 -6.86
N PHE A 53 -1.59 3.55 -6.44
CA PHE A 53 -1.94 4.65 -7.34
C PHE A 53 -0.91 4.83 -8.47
N PHE A 54 0.38 4.88 -8.12
CA PHE A 54 1.45 5.03 -9.12
C PHE A 54 1.57 3.80 -10.01
N PHE A 55 1.45 2.60 -9.43
CA PHE A 55 1.44 1.35 -10.18
C PHE A 55 0.25 1.27 -11.15
N PHE A 56 -0.95 1.58 -10.68
CA PHE A 56 -2.17 1.58 -11.49
C PHE A 56 -2.12 2.61 -12.61
N ARG A 57 -1.55 3.79 -12.37
CA ARG A 57 -1.24 4.76 -13.43
C ARG A 57 -0.24 4.21 -14.45
N CYS A 58 0.82 3.55 -14.00
CA CYS A 58 1.81 2.90 -14.87
C CYS A 58 1.15 1.86 -15.79
N LEU A 59 0.18 1.08 -15.27
CA LEU A 59 -0.56 0.09 -16.06
C LEU A 59 -1.50 0.73 -17.10
N ASN A 60 -2.12 1.87 -16.77
CA ASN A 60 -3.10 2.55 -17.64
C ASN A 60 -2.47 3.48 -18.67
N GLN A 61 -1.18 3.79 -18.57
CA GLN A 61 -0.50 4.60 -19.59
C GLN A 61 -0.54 3.89 -20.95
N ARG A 62 -1.06 4.59 -21.95
CA ARG A 62 -1.11 4.14 -23.36
C ARG A 62 -0.05 4.88 -24.17
N PRO A 63 0.66 4.20 -25.08
CA PRO A 63 1.65 4.84 -25.93
C PRO A 63 0.90 5.74 -26.92
N VAL A 64 1.17 7.04 -26.88
CA VAL A 64 0.65 7.98 -27.86
C VAL A 64 1.64 8.04 -29.03
N PRO A 65 1.20 7.86 -30.28
CA PRO A 65 2.07 7.99 -31.44
C PRO A 65 2.73 9.38 -31.46
N GLY A 66 4.06 9.43 -31.48
CA GLY A 66 4.85 10.68 -31.47
C GLY A 66 5.45 11.08 -30.11
N PHE A 67 5.14 10.37 -29.02
CA PHE A 67 5.74 10.60 -27.70
C PHE A 67 6.94 9.65 -27.48
N SER A 68 8.17 10.16 -27.63
CA SER A 68 9.39 9.38 -27.41
C SER A 68 9.70 9.10 -25.94
N MET A 69 9.18 9.89 -25.00
CA MET A 69 9.45 9.79 -23.56
C MET A 69 8.51 8.83 -22.80
N TYR A 70 7.66 8.07 -23.51
CA TYR A 70 6.69 7.16 -22.90
C TYR A 70 7.33 6.12 -21.95
N THR A 71 8.46 5.54 -22.36
CA THR A 71 9.17 4.54 -21.55
C THR A 71 9.84 5.14 -20.31
N GLU A 72 10.22 6.41 -20.36
CA GLU A 72 10.82 7.13 -19.23
C GLU A 72 9.78 7.40 -18.15
N GLU A 73 8.61 7.91 -18.53
CA GLU A 73 7.51 8.16 -17.58
C GLU A 73 7.01 6.87 -16.91
N GLN A 74 6.88 5.78 -17.68
CA GLN A 74 6.51 4.47 -17.12
C GLN A 74 7.53 3.99 -16.09
N SER A 75 8.83 4.11 -16.41
CA SER A 75 9.90 3.71 -15.49
C SER A 75 9.90 4.55 -14.21
N LEU A 76 9.60 5.85 -14.31
CA LEU A 76 9.48 6.76 -13.17
C LEU A 76 8.30 6.40 -12.27
N LEU A 77 7.12 6.14 -12.85
CA LEU A 77 5.94 5.73 -12.09
C LEU A 77 6.17 4.40 -11.37
N LEU A 78 6.83 3.45 -12.03
CA LEU A 78 7.18 2.17 -11.43
C LEU A 78 8.19 2.35 -10.28
N ALA A 79 9.21 3.19 -10.45
CA ALA A 79 10.16 3.50 -9.40
C ALA A 79 9.48 4.15 -8.19
N LEU A 80 8.57 5.10 -8.42
CA LEU A 80 7.82 5.77 -7.36
C LEU A 80 6.88 4.80 -6.63
N ALA A 81 6.21 3.91 -7.37
CA ALA A 81 5.43 2.82 -6.78
C ALA A 81 6.29 1.94 -5.86
N GLY A 82 7.50 1.57 -6.31
CA GLY A 82 8.46 0.80 -5.51
C GLY A 82 8.91 1.52 -4.24
N VAL A 83 9.19 2.83 -4.31
CA VAL A 83 9.57 3.65 -3.15
C VAL A 83 8.41 3.73 -2.15
N CYS A 84 7.19 4.02 -2.60
CA CYS A 84 6.01 4.05 -1.73
C CYS A 84 5.76 2.69 -1.08
N TRP A 85 5.94 1.59 -1.82
CA TRP A 85 5.84 0.24 -1.27
C TRP A 85 6.92 -0.04 -0.21
N ALA A 86 8.16 0.38 -0.45
CA ALA A 86 9.24 0.22 0.53
C ALA A 86 8.95 1.01 1.83
N LEU A 87 8.45 2.24 1.72
CA LEU A 87 8.01 3.03 2.88
C LEU A 87 6.87 2.35 3.63
N SER A 88 5.92 1.74 2.91
CA SER A 88 4.84 0.93 3.49
C SER A 88 5.39 -0.23 4.32
N MET A 89 6.38 -0.96 3.80
CA MET A 89 7.04 -2.05 4.51
C MET A 89 7.78 -1.58 5.77
N VAL A 90 8.45 -0.43 5.72
CA VAL A 90 9.09 0.18 6.91
C VAL A 90 8.04 0.49 7.99
N CYS A 91 6.90 1.07 7.61
CA CYS A 91 5.79 1.32 8.54
C CYS A 91 5.28 0.02 9.18
N MET A 92 5.08 -1.03 8.38
CA MET A 92 4.65 -2.35 8.87
C MET A 92 5.64 -2.92 9.88
N LEU A 93 6.94 -2.95 9.55
CA LEU A 93 7.99 -3.47 10.42
C LEU A 93 8.07 -2.71 11.74
N LEU A 94 7.95 -1.38 11.70
CA LEU A 94 7.89 -0.55 12.91
C LEU A 94 6.63 -0.81 13.76
N GLY A 95 5.50 -1.08 13.10
CA GLY A 95 4.24 -1.47 13.76
C GLY A 95 4.38 -2.81 14.50
N VAL A 96 4.91 -3.83 13.82
CA VAL A 96 5.17 -5.16 14.39
C VAL A 96 6.17 -5.08 15.54
N TYR A 97 7.30 -4.38 15.35
CA TYR A 97 8.31 -4.21 16.39
C TYR A 97 7.73 -3.57 17.66
N ARG A 98 6.92 -2.50 17.50
CA ARG A 98 6.28 -1.84 18.66
C ARG A 98 5.20 -2.69 19.31
N LEU A 99 4.50 -3.53 18.54
CA LEU A 99 3.50 -4.45 19.07
C LEU A 99 4.17 -5.55 19.92
N LEU A 100 5.23 -6.17 19.40
CA LEU A 100 5.97 -7.23 20.09
C LEU A 100 6.71 -6.72 21.34
N ARG A 101 7.31 -5.53 21.28
CA ARG A 101 8.00 -4.94 22.45
C ARG A 101 7.07 -4.70 23.64
N LYS A 102 5.79 -4.42 23.40
CA LYS A 102 4.79 -4.30 24.47
C LYS A 102 4.31 -5.67 24.99
N GLY A 103 4.33 -6.70 24.14
CA GLY A 103 3.95 -8.08 24.52
C GLY A 103 5.02 -8.83 25.32
N ALA A 104 6.30 -8.47 25.18
CA ALA A 104 7.42 -9.16 25.83
C ALA A 104 7.45 -9.07 27.37
N VAL A 105 6.62 -8.23 28.01
CA VAL A 105 6.54 -8.12 29.48
C VAL A 105 5.62 -9.18 30.11
N LEU A 106 4.88 -9.96 29.31
CA LEU A 106 3.87 -10.92 29.81
C LEU A 106 4.36 -12.37 29.98
N TYR A 107 5.64 -12.68 29.73
CA TYR A 107 6.24 -13.99 30.03
C TYR A 107 7.28 -13.89 31.15
N GLN A 108 6.86 -13.33 32.30
CA GLN A 108 7.57 -13.49 33.57
C GLN A 108 6.65 -14.18 34.57
N PHE A 109 6.42 -15.49 34.38
CA PHE A 109 5.97 -16.40 35.43
C PHE A 109 6.60 -17.77 35.17
#